data_AF-A0A976EDC1-F1
#
_entry.id   AF-A0A976EDC1-F1
#
_cell.length_a   1.000
_cell.length_b   1.000
_cell.length_c   1.000
_cell.angle_alpha   90.00
_cell.angle_beta   90.00
_cell.angle_gamma   90.00
#
_symmetry.space_group_name_H-M   'P 1'
#
loop_
_entity.id
_entity.type
_entity.pdbx_description
1 polymer ?
#
loop_
_entity_poly.entity_id
_entity_poly.type
_entity_poly.pdbx_seq_one_letter_code
_entity_poly.pdbx_strand_id
1 'polypeptide(L)'
;MAVTDGRRGLPEALEGVFPKTTLQTCIAHLIHHSLNFKSRKNRKAIAFAIYPIYTAVNTGTANAALGEFEASTWRGRFPTLAALSRRAWDSVIRFYAFPPAVRRIIETTNAVESVTARLRKIIKMRGRCPCDDAP
;
A
#
# COMPACT_ATOMS: atom_id res chain seq x y z
N MET A 1 -8.70 2.04 -14.26
CA MET A 1 -8.10 1.55 -13.01
C MET A 1 -7.95 2.72 -12.07
N ALA A 2 -8.22 2.53 -10.78
CA ALA A 2 -7.94 3.52 -9.75
C ALA A 2 -7.12 2.88 -8.62
N VAL A 3 -6.16 3.63 -8.09
CA VAL A 3 -5.25 3.22 -7.01
C VAL A 3 -5.54 4.08 -5.79
N THR A 4 -5.88 3.46 -4.66
CA THR A 4 -6.25 4.20 -3.43
C THR A 4 -5.39 3.76 -2.26
N ASP A 5 -5.27 4.62 -1.24
CA ASP A 5 -4.54 4.33 0.00
C ASP A 5 -5.34 3.45 0.99
N GLY A 6 -6.52 2.94 0.59
CA GLY A 6 -7.37 2.10 1.44
C GLY A 6 -8.20 2.87 2.46
N ARG A 7 -8.42 4.18 2.28
CA ARG A 7 -9.36 4.96 3.10
C ARG A 7 -10.78 4.40 3.02
N ARG A 8 -11.43 4.26 4.18
CA ARG A 8 -12.84 3.84 4.29
C ARG A 8 -13.74 4.79 3.50
N GLY A 9 -14.74 4.24 2.80
CA GLY A 9 -15.75 4.99 2.04
C GLY A 9 -15.32 5.35 0.61
N LEU A 10 -14.01 5.40 0.32
CA LEU A 10 -13.52 5.76 -1.00
C LEU A 10 -13.71 4.62 -2.03
N PRO A 11 -13.42 3.34 -1.71
CA PRO A 11 -13.75 2.23 -2.61
C PRO A 11 -15.23 2.19 -2.97
N GLU A 12 -16.11 2.33 -1.98
CA GLU A 12 -17.56 2.26 -2.14
C GLU A 12 -18.08 3.41 -3.03
N ALA A 13 -17.56 4.62 -2.84
CA ALA A 13 -17.89 5.77 -3.68
C ALA A 13 -17.41 5.58 -5.14
N LEU A 14 -16.21 5.03 -5.33
CA LEU A 14 -15.67 4.78 -6.67
C LEU A 14 -16.41 3.67 -7.40
N GLU A 15 -16.83 2.61 -6.71
CA GLU A 15 -17.67 1.55 -7.30
C GLU A 15 -19.04 2.09 -7.71
N GLY A 16 -19.62 3.00 -6.92
CA GLY A 16 -20.90 3.64 -7.24
C GLY A 16 -20.86 4.52 -8.48
N VAL A 17 -19.78 5.29 -8.69
CA VAL A 17 -19.66 6.23 -9.83
C VAL A 17 -19.01 5.58 -11.05
N PHE A 18 -18.06 4.66 -10.84
CA PHE A 18 -17.27 4.04 -11.90
C PHE A 18 -17.24 2.50 -11.76
N PRO A 19 -18.37 1.81 -12.00
CA PRO A 19 -18.51 0.38 -11.71
C PRO A 19 -17.59 -0.54 -12.53
N LYS A 20 -17.08 -0.07 -13.67
CA LYS A 20 -16.13 -0.81 -14.52
C LYS A 20 -14.67 -0.61 -14.11
N THR A 21 -14.39 0.21 -13.10
CA THR A 21 -13.03 0.54 -12.69
C THR A 21 -12.47 -0.55 -11.78
N THR A 22 -11.36 -1.17 -12.20
CA THR A 22 -10.55 -1.99 -11.29
C THR A 22 -9.98 -1.12 -10.18
N LEU A 23 -10.41 -1.39 -8.95
CA LEU A 23 -9.87 -0.79 -7.74
C LEU A 23 -8.71 -1.62 -7.19
N GLN A 24 -7.59 -0.94 -6.99
CA GLN A 24 -6.39 -1.49 -6.35
C GLN A 24 -6.02 -0.65 -5.13
N THR A 25 -5.69 -1.34 -4.04
CA THR A 25 -5.09 -0.69 -2.87
C THR A 25 -3.59 -0.54 -3.12
N CYS A 26 -3.08 0.67 -3.00
CA CYS A 26 -1.68 1.00 -3.21
C CYS A 26 -0.78 0.15 -2.30
N ILE A 27 0.03 -0.73 -2.92
CA ILE A 27 0.94 -1.64 -2.21
C ILE A 27 1.93 -0.87 -1.34
N ALA A 28 2.43 0.27 -1.81
CA ALA A 28 3.35 1.09 -1.03
C ALA A 28 2.70 1.64 0.25
N HIS A 29 1.47 2.16 0.17
CA HIS A 29 0.72 2.56 1.37
C HIS A 29 0.47 1.38 2.29
N LEU A 30 0.19 0.20 1.74
CA LEU A 30 -0.01 -1.02 2.51
C LEU A 30 1.28 -1.44 3.24
N ILE A 31 2.44 -1.38 2.58
CA ILE A 31 3.76 -1.62 3.19
C ILE A 31 4.07 -0.54 4.24
N HIS A 32 3.86 0.74 3.95
CA HIS A 32 4.08 1.82 4.89
C HIS A 32 3.20 1.70 6.14
N HIS A 33 1.92 1.38 5.97
CA HIS A 33 0.99 1.12 7.07
C HIS A 33 1.44 -0.10 7.90
N SER A 34 1.85 -1.17 7.23
CA SER A 34 2.42 -2.37 7.85
C SER A 34 3.65 -2.08 8.73
N LEU A 35 4.47 -1.10 8.34
CA LEU A 35 5.70 -0.71 9.03
C LEU A 35 5.50 0.40 10.09
N ASN A 36 4.33 1.06 10.12
CA ASN A 36 4.08 2.20 11.00
C ASN A 36 3.91 1.82 12.47
N PHE A 37 3.54 0.58 12.77
CA PHE A 37 3.23 0.12 14.14
C PHE A 37 4.43 -0.32 14.97
N LYS A 38 5.68 -0.19 14.49
CA LYS A 38 6.83 -0.88 15.08
C LYS A 38 8.03 0.02 15.32
N SER A 39 8.79 -0.31 16.36
CA SER A 39 10.06 0.36 16.69
C SER A 39 10.98 0.35 15.48
N ARG A 40 11.72 1.46 15.27
CA ARG A 40 12.64 1.63 14.13
C ARG A 40 13.57 0.42 13.92
N LYS A 41 13.95 -0.26 15.02
CA LYS A 41 14.85 -1.43 15.03
C LYS A 41 14.33 -2.62 14.22
N ASN A 42 13.02 -2.86 14.17
CA ASN A 42 12.46 -4.03 13.49
C ASN A 42 11.98 -3.74 12.05
N ARG A 43 11.89 -2.47 11.63
CA ARG A 43 11.34 -2.09 10.32
C ARG A 43 12.07 -2.76 9.15
N LYS A 44 13.40 -2.78 9.18
CA LYS A 44 14.22 -3.36 8.10
C LYS A 44 13.97 -4.86 7.96
N ALA A 45 13.92 -5.58 9.08
CA ALA A 45 13.73 -7.04 9.06
C ALA A 45 12.32 -7.43 8.62
N ILE A 46 11.30 -6.68 9.06
CA ILE A 46 9.91 -6.88 8.60
C ILE A 46 9.79 -6.58 7.11
N ALA A 47 10.36 -5.46 6.64
CA ALA A 47 10.35 -5.09 5.24
C ALA A 47 10.93 -6.22 4.39
N PHE A 48 12.08 -6.78 4.79
CA PHE A 48 12.67 -7.94 4.12
C PHE A 48 11.75 -9.17 4.14
N ALA A 49 11.09 -9.46 5.26
CA ALA A 49 10.20 -10.62 5.38
C ALA A 49 8.93 -10.51 4.50
N ILE A 50 8.39 -9.31 4.29
CA ILE A 50 7.18 -9.12 3.49
C ILE A 50 7.45 -8.76 2.03
N TYR A 51 8.68 -8.33 1.70
CA TYR A 51 9.06 -7.93 0.35
C TYR A 51 8.73 -9.00 -0.73
N PRO A 52 9.01 -10.30 -0.52
CA PRO A 52 8.70 -11.34 -1.50
C PRO A 52 7.21 -11.47 -1.83
N ILE A 53 6.32 -11.08 -0.91
CA ILE A 53 4.86 -11.11 -1.12
C ILE A 53 4.43 -10.11 -2.19
N TYR A 54 5.14 -8.98 -2.31
CA TYR A 54 4.77 -7.88 -3.20
C TYR A 54 5.59 -7.84 -4.50
N THR A 55 6.82 -8.38 -4.49
CA THR A 55 7.67 -8.46 -5.68
C THR A 55 7.55 -9.78 -6.44
N ALA A 56 6.55 -10.60 -6.11
CA ALA A 56 6.39 -11.90 -6.74
C ALA A 56 6.11 -11.76 -8.24
N VAL A 57 6.37 -12.81 -9.02
CA VAL A 57 6.15 -12.74 -10.48
C VAL A 57 4.67 -12.85 -10.81
N ASN A 58 3.93 -13.63 -10.02
CA ASN A 58 2.50 -13.88 -10.19
C ASN A 58 1.82 -14.17 -8.84
N THR A 59 0.49 -14.27 -8.88
CA THR A 59 -0.35 -14.55 -7.71
C THR A 59 0.03 -15.83 -6.98
N GLY A 60 0.41 -16.90 -7.69
CA GLY A 60 0.80 -18.17 -7.09
C GLY A 60 2.06 -18.03 -6.23
N THR A 61 3.09 -17.38 -6.79
CA THR A 61 4.34 -17.09 -6.06
C THR A 61 4.13 -16.14 -4.89
N ALA A 62 3.22 -15.16 -5.03
CA ALA A 62 2.88 -14.25 -3.95
C ALA A 62 2.16 -14.98 -2.80
N ASN A 63 1.25 -15.91 -3.14
CA ASN A 63 0.51 -16.68 -2.15
C ASN A 63 1.42 -17.65 -1.39
N ALA A 64 2.39 -18.25 -2.09
CA ALA A 64 3.42 -19.06 -1.45
C ALA A 64 4.26 -18.23 -0.47
N ALA A 65 4.74 -17.06 -0.89
CA ALA A 65 5.48 -16.14 -0.02
C ALA A 65 4.66 -15.67 1.20
N LEU A 66 3.36 -15.43 1.04
CA LEU A 66 2.47 -15.12 2.16
C LEU A 66 2.35 -16.31 3.11
N GLY A 67 2.23 -17.54 2.58
CA GLY A 67 2.21 -18.76 3.37
C GLY A 67 3.51 -18.98 4.16
N GLU A 68 4.66 -18.75 3.55
CA GLU A 68 5.97 -18.80 4.22
C GLU A 68 6.08 -17.75 5.33
N PHE A 69 5.63 -16.52 5.06
CA PHE A 69 5.58 -15.46 6.06
C PHE A 69 4.68 -15.86 7.26
N GLU A 70 3.53 -16.46 6.99
CA GLU A 70 2.60 -16.94 8.03
C GLU A 70 3.09 -18.16 8.80
N ALA A 71 3.86 -19.04 8.18
CA ALA A 71 4.47 -20.20 8.84
C ALA A 71 5.70 -19.82 9.66
N SER A 72 6.31 -18.66 9.38
CA SER A 72 7.52 -18.20 10.05
C SER A 72 7.26 -17.62 11.45
N THR A 73 8.35 -17.45 12.20
CA THR A 73 8.34 -16.74 13.50
C THR A 73 7.87 -15.28 13.38
N TRP A 74 7.86 -14.70 12.17
CA TRP A 74 7.36 -13.36 11.91
C TRP A 74 5.86 -13.24 12.17
N ARG A 75 5.05 -14.29 11.95
CA ARG A 75 3.63 -14.26 12.29
C ARG A 75 3.38 -14.01 13.78
N GLY A 76 4.09 -14.73 14.65
CA GLY A 76 3.97 -14.56 16.11
C GLY A 76 4.49 -13.21 16.58
N ARG A 77 5.54 -12.69 15.94
CA ARG A 77 6.14 -11.39 16.27
C ARG A 77 5.34 -10.20 15.70
N PHE A 78 4.54 -10.43 14.66
CA PHE A 78 3.77 -9.43 13.93
C PHE A 78 2.36 -9.94 13.54
N PRO A 79 1.51 -10.31 14.52
CA PRO A 79 0.20 -10.89 14.23
C PRO A 79 -0.74 -9.92 13.50
N THR A 80 -0.62 -8.62 13.80
CA THR A 80 -1.37 -7.56 13.11
C THR A 80 -1.02 -7.44 11.63
N LEU A 81 0.23 -7.76 11.26
CA LEU A 81 0.69 -7.69 9.88
C LEU A 81 0.14 -8.85 9.05
N ALA A 82 0.22 -10.08 9.57
CA ALA A 82 -0.40 -11.23 8.93
C ALA A 82 -1.91 -11.02 8.73
N ALA A 83 -2.61 -10.50 9.74
CA ALA A 83 -4.03 -10.18 9.64
C ALA A 83 -4.32 -9.08 8.60
N LEU A 84 -3.50 -8.03 8.53
CA LEU A 84 -3.63 -6.97 7.54
C LEU A 84 -3.41 -7.49 6.11
N SER A 85 -2.35 -8.27 5.90
CA SER A 85 -2.03 -8.87 4.60
C SER A 85 -3.15 -9.79 4.12
N ARG A 86 -3.76 -10.59 5.01
CA ARG A 86 -4.92 -11.43 4.68
C ARG A 86 -6.16 -10.60 4.33
N ARG A 87 -6.49 -9.57 5.11
CA ARG A 87 -7.64 -8.70 4.84
C ARG A 87 -7.51 -7.95 3.52
N ALA A 88 -6.30 -7.54 3.17
CA ALA A 88 -6.03 -6.82 1.94
C ALA A 88 -5.70 -7.75 0.75
N TRP A 89 -5.74 -9.08 0.95
CA TRP A 89 -5.23 -10.04 -0.03
C TRP A 89 -5.94 -9.95 -1.38
N ASP A 90 -7.26 -9.79 -1.39
CA ASP A 90 -8.04 -9.65 -2.62
C ASP A 90 -7.61 -8.41 -3.42
N SER A 91 -7.27 -7.32 -2.74
CA SER A 91 -6.73 -6.12 -3.38
C SER A 91 -5.29 -6.32 -3.89
N VAL A 92 -4.49 -7.12 -3.19
CA VAL A 92 -3.11 -7.45 -3.58
C VAL A 92 -3.10 -8.40 -4.78
N ILE A 93 -4.01 -9.37 -4.87
CA ILE A 93 -4.11 -10.27 -6.03
C ILE A 93 -4.38 -9.49 -7.32
N ARG A 94 -5.25 -8.47 -7.27
CA ARG A 94 -5.57 -7.62 -8.43
C ARG A 94 -4.34 -6.91 -8.99
N PHE A 95 -3.33 -6.64 -8.18
CA PHE A 95 -2.07 -6.07 -8.63
C PHE A 95 -1.31 -7.00 -9.60
N TYR A 96 -1.40 -8.32 -9.39
CA TYR A 96 -0.75 -9.31 -10.25
C TYR A 96 -1.44 -9.53 -11.60
N ALA A 97 -2.65 -8.99 -11.78
CA ALA A 97 -3.29 -8.96 -13.10
C ALA A 97 -2.59 -8.01 -14.08
N PHE A 98 -1.73 -7.11 -13.60
CA PHE A 98 -0.98 -6.17 -14.43
C PHE A 98 0.39 -6.74 -14.86
N PRO A 99 0.86 -6.45 -16.08
CA PRO A 99 2.22 -6.80 -16.50
C PRO A 99 3.28 -6.15 -15.61
N PRO A 100 4.49 -6.74 -15.46
CA PRO A 100 5.56 -6.20 -14.60
C PRO A 100 5.93 -4.74 -14.87
N ALA A 101 5.87 -4.29 -16.13
CA ALA A 101 6.14 -2.89 -16.48
C ALA A 101 5.10 -1.92 -15.88
N VAL A 102 3.82 -2.29 -15.94
CA VAL A 102 2.72 -1.50 -15.36
C VAL A 102 2.76 -1.56 -13.83
N ARG A 103 3.07 -2.74 -13.28
CA ARG A 103 3.29 -2.94 -11.85
C ARG A 103 4.37 -2.02 -11.30
N ARG A 104 5.49 -1.89 -11.99
CA ARG A 104 6.56 -0.94 -11.61
C ARG A 104 6.04 0.49 -11.55
N ILE A 105 5.24 0.92 -12.53
CA ILE A 105 4.65 2.28 -12.53
C ILE A 105 3.73 2.46 -11.31
N ILE A 106 2.88 1.47 -11.01
CA ILE A 106 1.95 1.49 -9.86
C ILE A 106 2.71 1.44 -8.51
N GLU A 107 3.74 0.60 -8.40
CA GLU A 107 4.61 0.45 -7.24
C GLU A 107 5.50 1.66 -6.99
N THR A 108 5.85 2.41 -8.05
CA THR A 108 6.95 3.37 -7.92
C THR A 108 6.71 4.45 -6.89
N THR A 109 5.47 4.75 -6.48
CA THR A 109 5.01 5.71 -5.42
C THR A 109 5.64 7.11 -5.44
N ASN A 110 6.90 7.27 -5.79
CA ASN A 110 7.72 8.44 -6.04
C ASN A 110 6.99 9.55 -6.77
N ALA A 111 6.13 9.30 -7.76
CA ALA A 111 5.40 10.39 -8.39
C ALA A 111 4.41 11.06 -7.41
N VAL A 112 3.55 10.26 -6.77
CA VAL A 112 2.53 10.75 -5.82
C VAL A 112 3.17 11.21 -4.50
N GLU A 113 4.15 10.47 -3.99
CA GLU A 113 4.87 10.81 -2.76
C GLU A 113 5.77 12.04 -2.95
N SER A 114 6.44 12.20 -4.09
CA SER A 114 7.23 13.41 -4.39
C SER A 114 6.33 14.63 -4.47
N VAL A 115 5.18 14.53 -5.16
CA VAL A 115 4.19 15.61 -5.20
C VAL A 115 3.69 15.93 -3.79
N THR A 116 3.31 14.91 -3.01
CA THR A 116 2.83 15.08 -1.63
C THR A 116 3.90 15.67 -0.72
N ALA A 117 5.16 15.24 -0.84
CA ALA A 117 6.28 15.76 -0.07
C ALA A 117 6.58 17.22 -0.42
N ARG A 118 6.53 17.57 -1.72
CA ARG A 118 6.69 18.95 -2.20
C ARG A 118 5.55 19.84 -1.68
N LEU A 119 4.30 19.39 -1.76
CA LEU A 119 3.14 20.10 -1.22
C LEU A 119 3.24 20.31 0.29
N ARG A 120 3.57 19.27 1.06
CA ARG A 120 3.79 19.39 2.52
C ARG A 120 4.88 20.40 2.85
N LYS A 121 5.97 20.44 2.06
CA LYS A 121 7.05 21.42 2.24
C LYS A 121 6.53 22.85 2.01
N ILE A 122 5.78 23.07 0.93
CA ILE A 122 5.18 24.37 0.61
C ILE A 122 4.20 24.82 1.70
N ILE A 123 3.30 23.94 2.14
CA ILE A 123 2.31 24.24 3.18
C ILE A 123 3.00 24.54 4.52
N LYS A 124 4.02 23.75 4.90
CA LYS A 124 4.80 23.99 6.13
C LYS A 124 5.49 25.36 6.12
N MET A 125 5.88 25.85 4.94
CA MET A 125 6.47 27.19 4.79
C MET A 125 5.43 28.32 4.83
N ARG A 126 4.19 28.06 4.37
CA ARG A 126 3.09 29.06 4.32
C ARG A 126 2.40 29.30 5.67
N GLY A 127 2.56 28.43 6.67
CA GLY A 127 1.87 28.57 7.97
C GLY A 127 0.42 28.11 7.92
N ARG A 128 -0.46 28.63 8.79
CA ARG A 128 -1.87 28.21 8.85
C ARG A 128 -2.63 28.74 7.63
N CYS A 129 -3.34 27.86 6.93
CA CYS A 129 -4.23 28.24 5.84
C CYS A 129 -5.35 29.13 6.42
N PRO A 130 -5.52 30.38 5.94
CA PRO A 130 -6.63 31.22 6.34
C PRO A 130 -7.84 30.82 5.50
N CYS A 131 -8.70 29.97 6.08
CA CYS A 131 -9.99 29.54 5.54
C CYS A 131 -9.91 28.69 4.25
N ASP A 132 -10.97 27.93 3.96
CA ASP A 132 -11.02 26.96 2.85
C ASP A 132 -11.12 27.61 1.45
N ASP A 133 -11.29 28.94 1.38
CA ASP A 133 -11.49 29.73 0.15
C ASP A 133 -10.28 30.59 -0.28
N ALA A 134 -9.06 30.27 0.17
CA ALA A 134 -7.88 31.03 -0.27
C ALA A 134 -7.57 30.76 -1.77
N PRO A 135 -7.39 31.82 -2.60
CA PRO A 135 -7.32 31.74 -4.07
C PRO A 135 -6.09 31.02 -4.63
#